data_AF-A0A158QJB1-F1
#
_entry.id   AF-A0A158QJB1-F1
#
_cell.length_a   1.000
_cell.length_b   1.000
_cell.length_c   1.000
_cell.angle_alpha   90.00
_cell.angle_beta   90.00
_cell.angle_gamma   90.00
#
_symmetry.space_group_name_H-M   'P 1'
#
loop_
_entity.id
_entity.type
_entity.pdbx_description
1 polymer ?
#
loop_
_entity_poly.entity_id
_entity_poly.type
_entity_poly.pdbx_seq_one_letter_code
_entity_poly.pdbx_strand_id
1 'polypeptide(L)'
;EHRNVTLANTCPETRPWPCRTGHRCLAFDFICDGEKDCADGYDEDEELCIAKQRPPVEYMVQFITKYHDWLIPDILGEGSPFILAKMLVESPTIEDYASAAHLNKEQFSNLYSVLEGVYLRKEMQLVLLGMPTGAWSELYYLFNRIITSGFVKNFEEIDE
;
A
#
# COMPACT_ATOMS: atom_id res chain seq x y z
N GLU A 1 -3.83 -37.85 -13.03
CA GLU A 1 -2.59 -37.66 -12.25
C GLU A 1 -2.63 -36.27 -11.63
N HIS A 2 -3.08 -36.19 -10.37
CA HIS A 2 -3.26 -34.92 -9.68
C HIS A 2 -1.90 -34.40 -9.23
N ARG A 3 -1.55 -33.19 -9.67
CA ARG A 3 -0.33 -32.48 -9.29
C ARG A 3 -0.32 -32.28 -7.77
N ASN A 4 0.59 -32.95 -7.07
CA ASN A 4 0.96 -32.61 -5.70
C ASN A 4 1.63 -31.23 -5.69
N VAL A 5 0.85 -30.19 -5.42
CA VAL A 5 1.40 -28.89 -5.05
C VAL A 5 1.57 -28.90 -3.53
N THR A 6 2.70 -29.42 -3.07
CA THR A 6 3.20 -29.13 -1.72
C THR A 6 4.37 -28.18 -1.86
N LEU A 7 4.10 -26.89 -2.08
CA LEU A 7 5.08 -25.86 -1.75
C LEU A 7 4.94 -25.56 -0.25
N ALA A 8 5.19 -26.56 0.58
CA ALA A 8 5.34 -26.34 2.01
C ALA A 8 6.62 -25.51 2.17
N ASN A 9 6.47 -24.29 2.65
CA ASN A 9 7.61 -23.46 3.03
C ASN A 9 8.45 -24.25 4.05
N THR A 10 9.69 -24.59 3.69
CA THR A 10 10.58 -25.41 4.54
C THR A 10 11.26 -24.59 5.63
N CYS A 11 10.96 -23.30 5.71
CA CYS A 11 11.50 -22.41 6.70
C CYS A 11 10.78 -22.55 8.06
N PRO A 12 11.50 -22.48 9.19
CA PRO A 12 10.89 -22.52 10.51
C PRO A 12 10.12 -21.21 10.80
N GLU A 13 9.17 -21.28 11.73
CA GLU A 13 8.30 -20.14 12.09
C GLU A 13 9.07 -18.88 12.54
N THR A 14 10.24 -19.04 13.15
CA THR A 14 11.08 -17.92 13.60
C THR A 14 11.72 -17.14 12.46
N ARG A 15 11.85 -17.75 11.28
CA ARG A 15 12.46 -17.14 10.10
C ARG A 15 11.73 -17.65 8.86
N PRO A 16 10.47 -17.26 8.66
CA PRO A 16 9.59 -17.92 7.70
C PRO A 16 9.84 -17.50 6.26
N TRP A 17 10.77 -16.58 5.95
CA TRP A 17 10.93 -16.04 4.60
C TRP A 17 12.08 -16.72 3.84
N PRO A 18 11.82 -17.59 2.84
CA PRO A 18 12.89 -18.21 2.06
C PRO A 18 13.50 -17.23 1.04
N CYS A 19 14.83 -17.19 0.97
CA CYS A 19 15.53 -16.60 -0.17
C CYS A 19 15.23 -17.39 -1.46
N ARG A 20 15.20 -16.71 -2.61
CA ARG A 20 15.02 -17.39 -3.92
C ARG A 20 16.17 -18.33 -4.23
N THR A 21 17.39 -17.97 -3.84
CA THR A 21 18.58 -18.83 -3.94
C THR A 21 19.23 -19.06 -2.57
N GLY A 22 19.95 -20.19 -2.44
CA GLY A 22 20.84 -20.43 -1.29
C GLY A 22 20.23 -21.07 -0.04
N HIS A 23 18.99 -21.57 -0.09
CA HIS A 23 18.30 -22.27 1.03
C HIS A 23 18.33 -21.54 2.38
N ARG A 24 18.56 -20.21 2.38
CA ARG A 24 18.54 -19.37 3.56
C ARG A 24 17.10 -18.93 3.84
N CYS A 25 16.76 -18.86 5.11
CA CYS A 25 15.50 -18.30 5.56
C CYS A 25 15.76 -17.13 6.49
N LEU A 26 14.96 -16.07 6.32
CA LEU A 26 15.09 -14.80 7.02
C LEU A 26 13.87 -14.56 7.93
N ALA A 27 14.11 -13.83 9.03
CA ALA A 27 13.04 -13.24 9.81
C ALA A 27 12.49 -12.00 9.08
N PHE A 28 11.27 -11.59 9.40
CA PHE A 28 10.65 -10.42 8.75
C PHE A 28 11.44 -9.13 8.94
N ASP A 29 12.23 -9.03 10.00
CA ASP A 29 13.06 -7.85 10.29
C ASP A 29 14.20 -7.68 9.28
N PHE A 30 14.66 -8.75 8.63
CA PHE A 30 15.73 -8.76 7.62
C PHE A 30 15.22 -8.66 6.17
N ILE A 31 14.02 -8.11 5.98
CA ILE A 31 13.44 -7.92 4.64
C ILE A 31 13.30 -6.42 4.44
N CYS A 32 13.95 -5.85 3.43
CA CYS A 32 13.92 -4.41 3.18
C CYS A 32 14.46 -3.60 4.36
N ASP A 33 15.56 -4.07 4.95
CA ASP A 33 16.26 -3.40 6.05
C ASP A 33 17.49 -2.61 5.56
N GLY A 34 17.78 -2.65 4.25
CA GLY A 34 18.88 -1.96 3.62
C GLY A 34 20.18 -2.77 3.57
N GLU A 35 20.20 -3.99 4.10
CA GLU A 35 21.32 -4.90 4.00
C GLU A 35 20.99 -6.10 3.11
N LYS A 36 21.98 -6.56 2.34
CA LYS A 36 21.82 -7.74 1.49
C LYS A 36 22.02 -9.02 2.30
N ASP A 37 20.92 -9.65 2.70
CA ASP A 37 20.88 -10.89 3.47
C ASP A 37 20.71 -12.16 2.61
N CYS A 38 20.03 -12.08 1.47
CA CYS A 38 20.00 -13.15 0.48
C CYS A 38 21.19 -13.06 -0.48
N ALA A 39 21.65 -14.20 -1.00
CA ALA A 39 22.77 -14.26 -1.94
C ALA A 39 22.48 -13.50 -3.26
N ASP A 40 21.23 -13.52 -3.71
CA ASP A 40 20.73 -12.75 -4.85
C ASP A 40 20.32 -11.32 -4.46
N GLY A 41 20.05 -11.06 -3.18
CA GLY A 41 19.56 -9.77 -2.69
C GLY A 41 18.06 -9.60 -2.86
N TYR A 42 17.33 -10.72 -3.00
CA TYR A 42 15.88 -10.71 -3.17
C TYR A 42 15.12 -10.10 -1.98
N ASP A 43 15.69 -10.18 -0.78
CA ASP A 43 15.23 -9.53 0.43
C ASP A 43 15.12 -7.99 0.30
N GLU A 44 15.89 -7.40 -0.60
CA GLU A 44 15.90 -5.96 -0.89
C GLU A 44 15.30 -5.63 -2.28
N ASP A 45 14.54 -6.55 -2.86
CA ASP A 45 13.85 -6.35 -4.13
C ASP A 45 12.75 -5.29 -4.00
N GLU A 46 12.67 -4.36 -4.96
CA GLU A 46 11.76 -3.22 -4.93
C GLU A 46 10.28 -3.65 -4.80
N GLU A 47 9.84 -4.65 -5.59
CA GLU A 47 8.46 -5.13 -5.54
C GLU A 47 8.15 -5.78 -4.20
N LEU A 48 9.11 -6.53 -3.63
CA LEU A 48 8.98 -7.12 -2.31
C LEU A 48 8.83 -6.05 -1.23
N CYS A 49 9.65 -5.00 -1.30
CA CYS A 49 9.64 -3.92 -0.31
C CYS A 49 8.37 -3.08 -0.36
N ILE A 50 7.87 -2.78 -1.56
CA ILE A 50 6.56 -2.15 -1.72
C ILE A 50 5.49 -3.03 -1.05
N ALA A 51 5.46 -4.34 -1.34
CA ALA A 51 4.48 -5.24 -0.78
C ALA A 51 4.55 -5.36 0.76
N LYS A 52 5.76 -5.40 1.35
CA LYS A 52 5.96 -5.42 2.82
C LYS A 52 5.38 -4.16 3.47
N GLN A 53 5.58 -3.01 2.84
CA GLN A 53 5.20 -1.72 3.39
C GLN A 53 3.70 -1.44 3.27
N ARG A 54 3.04 -1.90 2.21
CA ARG A 54 1.60 -1.66 1.95
C ARG A 54 0.68 -2.20 3.06
N PRO A 55 -0.45 -1.54 3.34
CA PRO A 55 -1.43 -2.05 4.30
C PRO A 55 -2.11 -3.33 3.79
N PRO A 56 -2.55 -4.24 4.69
CA PRO A 56 -3.35 -5.40 4.31
C PRO A 56 -4.64 -4.98 3.60
N VAL A 57 -4.98 -5.68 2.50
CA VAL A 57 -6.20 -5.40 1.72
C VAL A 57 -7.44 -5.42 2.60
N GLU A 58 -7.55 -6.37 3.53
CA GLU A 58 -8.71 -6.47 4.43
C GLU A 58 -8.96 -5.18 5.23
N TYR A 59 -7.90 -4.55 5.75
CA TYR A 59 -8.02 -3.31 6.52
C TYR A 59 -8.41 -2.13 5.61
N MET A 60 -7.88 -2.08 4.38
CA MET A 60 -8.29 -1.10 3.39
C MET A 60 -9.76 -1.25 3.01
N VAL A 61 -10.25 -2.48 2.85
CA VAL A 61 -11.66 -2.76 2.55
C VAL A 61 -12.56 -2.28 3.68
N GLN A 62 -12.20 -2.56 4.94
CA GLN A 62 -12.97 -2.11 6.10
C GLN A 62 -13.04 -0.59 6.18
N PHE A 63 -11.90 0.09 5.98
CA PHE A 63 -11.82 1.54 5.98
C PHE A 63 -12.66 2.17 4.86
N ILE A 64 -12.49 1.71 3.62
CA ILE A 64 -13.24 2.22 2.46
C ILE A 64 -14.73 1.95 2.61
N THR A 65 -15.12 0.80 3.17
CA THR A 65 -16.53 0.50 3.46
C THR A 65 -17.10 1.45 4.51
N LYS A 66 -16.34 1.75 5.57
CA LYS A 66 -16.77 2.62 6.67
C LYS A 66 -16.93 4.09 6.24
N TYR A 67 -16.05 4.58 5.37
CA TYR A 67 -16.07 5.96 4.87
C TYR A 67 -16.45 6.04 3.39
N HIS A 68 -17.30 5.12 2.96
CA HIS A 68 -17.73 4.96 1.57
C HIS A 68 -18.18 6.28 0.95
N ASP A 69 -19.09 7.00 1.62
CA ASP A 69 -19.71 8.22 1.10
C ASP A 69 -18.74 9.39 0.90
N TRP A 70 -17.58 9.35 1.56
CA TRP A 70 -16.52 10.34 1.36
C TRP A 70 -15.57 9.93 0.23
N LEU A 71 -15.29 8.63 0.10
CA LEU A 71 -14.24 8.12 -0.78
C LEU A 71 -14.74 7.77 -2.19
N ILE A 72 -15.97 7.26 -2.30
CA ILE A 72 -16.53 6.71 -3.54
C ILE A 72 -17.77 7.54 -3.92
N PRO A 73 -17.85 8.08 -5.15
CA PRO A 73 -16.88 7.94 -6.23
C PRO A 73 -15.78 9.02 -6.25
N ASP A 74 -15.86 10.01 -5.36
CA ASP A 74 -15.20 11.32 -5.54
C ASP A 74 -13.67 11.30 -5.41
N ILE A 75 -13.11 10.29 -4.74
CA ILE A 75 -11.67 10.17 -4.48
C ILE A 75 -11.09 8.92 -5.14
N LEU A 76 -11.73 7.77 -4.92
CA LEU A 76 -11.21 6.46 -5.33
C LEU A 76 -11.79 5.94 -6.65
N GLY A 77 -12.67 6.70 -7.30
CA GLY A 77 -13.34 6.25 -8.53
C GLY A 77 -14.57 5.39 -8.27
N GLU A 78 -15.16 4.89 -9.35
CA GLU A 78 -16.37 4.06 -9.28
C GLU A 78 -16.01 2.59 -9.06
N GLY A 79 -16.71 1.93 -8.13
CA GLY A 79 -16.51 0.50 -7.88
C GLY A 79 -16.91 0.07 -6.48
N SER A 80 -16.74 -1.21 -6.19
CA SER A 80 -16.95 -1.73 -4.85
C SER A 80 -15.71 -1.47 -3.97
N PRO A 81 -15.87 -1.30 -2.64
CA PRO A 81 -14.76 -1.13 -1.71
C PRO A 81 -13.68 -2.21 -1.85
N PHE A 82 -14.08 -3.46 -2.11
CA PHE A 82 -13.15 -4.57 -2.31
C PHE A 82 -12.22 -4.35 -3.51
N ILE A 83 -12.78 -4.00 -4.67
CA ILE A 83 -12.01 -3.84 -5.90
C ILE A 83 -11.12 -2.61 -5.82
N LEU A 84 -11.64 -1.50 -5.32
CA LEU A 84 -10.86 -0.26 -5.16
C LEU A 84 -9.72 -0.42 -4.14
N ALA A 85 -9.99 -1.08 -2.99
CA ALA A 85 -8.95 -1.40 -2.00
C ALA A 85 -7.84 -2.25 -2.60
N LYS A 86 -8.22 -3.31 -3.34
CA LYS A 86 -7.26 -4.23 -3.96
C LYS A 86 -6.39 -3.49 -4.98
N MET A 87 -6.99 -2.71 -5.88
CA MET A 87 -6.24 -1.92 -6.86
C MET A 87 -5.31 -0.92 -6.18
N LEU A 88 -5.79 -0.21 -5.15
CA LEU A 88 -4.98 0.78 -4.43
C LEU A 88 -3.77 0.14 -3.71
N VAL A 89 -3.92 -1.07 -3.19
CA VAL A 89 -2.83 -1.80 -2.53
C VAL A 89 -1.84 -2.40 -3.53
N GLU A 90 -2.32 -2.92 -4.66
CA GLU A 90 -1.50 -3.64 -5.65
C GLU A 90 -0.84 -2.72 -6.69
N SER A 91 -1.41 -1.54 -6.96
CA SER A 91 -0.84 -0.58 -7.91
C SER A 91 0.47 0.01 -7.38
N PRO A 92 1.58 -0.05 -8.15
CA PRO A 92 2.87 0.51 -7.73
C PRO A 92 2.80 2.02 -7.51
N THR A 93 2.23 2.76 -8.45
CA THR A 93 2.15 4.23 -8.43
C THR A 93 0.72 4.74 -8.43
N ILE A 94 0.55 6.01 -8.06
CA ILE A 94 -0.73 6.72 -8.18
C ILE A 94 -1.23 6.78 -9.62
N GLU A 95 -0.34 6.89 -10.61
CA GLU A 95 -0.67 6.86 -12.03
C GLU A 95 -1.20 5.50 -12.48
N ASP A 96 -0.61 4.41 -11.98
CA ASP A 96 -1.06 3.04 -12.25
C ASP A 96 -2.46 2.81 -11.67
N TYR A 97 -2.68 3.25 -10.43
CA TYR A 97 -3.99 3.18 -9.80
C TYR A 97 -5.03 4.00 -10.56
N ALA A 98 -4.68 5.25 -10.92
CA ALA A 98 -5.57 6.14 -11.64
C ALA A 98 -6.01 5.56 -12.99
N SER A 99 -5.06 4.94 -13.69
CA SER A 99 -5.32 4.27 -14.97
C SER A 99 -6.21 3.04 -14.78
N ALA A 100 -5.94 2.20 -13.77
CA ALA A 100 -6.69 0.99 -13.48
C ALA A 100 -8.11 1.25 -12.98
N ALA A 101 -8.30 2.26 -12.13
CA ALA A 101 -9.59 2.68 -11.59
C ALA A 101 -10.35 3.65 -12.52
N HIS A 102 -9.77 3.99 -13.67
CA HIS A 102 -10.33 4.95 -14.64
C HIS A 102 -10.70 6.30 -14.02
N LEU A 103 -9.82 6.84 -13.17
CA LEU A 103 -10.08 8.12 -12.52
C LEU A 103 -10.17 9.25 -13.55
N ASN A 104 -11.16 10.11 -13.36
CA ASN A 104 -11.21 11.39 -14.03
C ASN A 104 -10.23 12.39 -13.38
N LYS A 105 -10.06 13.57 -13.99
CA LYS A 105 -9.11 14.59 -13.51
C LYS A 105 -9.41 15.09 -12.09
N GLU A 106 -10.69 15.22 -11.76
CA GLU A 106 -11.12 15.70 -10.44
C GLU A 106 -10.85 14.64 -9.37
N GLN A 107 -11.22 13.38 -9.63
CA GLN A 107 -10.93 12.25 -8.74
C GLN A 107 -9.42 12.09 -8.51
N PHE A 108 -8.61 12.18 -9.56
CA PHE A 108 -7.15 12.15 -9.43
C PHE A 108 -6.62 13.29 -8.54
N SER A 109 -7.11 14.51 -8.75
CA SER A 109 -6.74 15.68 -7.93
C SER A 109 -7.16 15.51 -6.47
N ASN A 110 -8.35 14.94 -6.22
CA ASN A 110 -8.84 14.68 -4.87
C ASN A 110 -8.01 13.61 -4.17
N LEU A 111 -7.70 12.50 -4.85
CA LEU A 111 -6.80 11.46 -4.33
C LEU A 111 -5.42 12.02 -4.00
N TYR A 112 -4.84 12.82 -4.90
CA TYR A 112 -3.56 13.48 -4.65
C TYR A 112 -3.64 14.39 -3.42
N SER A 113 -4.71 15.17 -3.29
CA SER A 113 -4.93 16.08 -2.15
C SER A 113 -5.08 15.31 -0.82
N VAL A 114 -5.72 14.14 -0.83
CA VAL A 114 -5.79 13.27 0.34
C VAL A 114 -4.41 12.78 0.73
N LEU A 115 -3.64 12.24 -0.22
CA LEU A 115 -2.30 11.72 0.04
C LEU A 115 -1.34 12.83 0.50
N GLU A 116 -1.40 14.00 -0.12
CA GLU A 116 -0.63 15.19 0.27
C GLU A 116 -1.00 15.65 1.69
N GLY A 117 -2.30 15.70 2.01
CA GLY A 117 -2.76 16.10 3.34
C GLY A 117 -2.34 15.11 4.43
N VAL A 118 -2.31 13.80 4.13
CA VAL A 118 -1.77 12.77 5.03
C VAL A 118 -0.26 12.97 5.22
N TYR A 119 0.50 13.15 4.14
CA TYR A 119 1.94 13.36 4.17
C TYR A 119 2.32 14.60 5.00
N LEU A 120 1.69 15.74 4.72
CA LEU A 120 1.93 17.01 5.40
C LEU A 120 1.27 17.10 6.78
N ARG A 121 0.58 16.06 7.24
CA ARG A 121 -0.17 16.01 8.52
C ARG A 121 -1.22 17.13 8.65
N LYS A 122 -1.86 17.53 7.55
CA LYS A 122 -2.84 18.63 7.50
C LYS A 122 -4.28 18.10 7.68
N GLU A 123 -4.60 17.62 8.87
CA GLU A 123 -5.94 17.07 9.20
C GLU A 123 -7.08 18.02 8.81
N MET A 124 -6.96 19.31 9.15
CA MET A 124 -7.99 20.30 8.85
C MET A 124 -8.22 20.49 7.35
N GLN A 125 -7.19 20.40 6.51
CA GLN A 125 -7.36 20.48 5.06
C GLN A 125 -8.21 19.31 4.54
N LEU A 126 -8.02 18.11 5.10
CA LEU A 126 -8.82 16.94 4.73
C LEU A 126 -10.25 17.03 5.23
N VAL A 127 -10.48 17.64 6.40
CA VAL A 127 -11.84 17.94 6.87
C VAL A 127 -12.56 18.89 5.90
N LEU A 128 -11.87 19.89 5.32
CA LEU A 128 -12.44 20.75 4.27
C LEU A 128 -12.73 19.97 2.97
N LEU A 129 -11.97 18.90 2.71
CA LEU A 129 -12.19 17.97 1.60
C LEU A 129 -13.27 16.91 1.92
N GLY A 130 -14.02 17.07 3.01
CA GLY A 130 -15.13 16.18 3.37
C GLY A 130 -14.76 14.99 4.25
N MET A 131 -13.53 14.92 4.78
CA MET A 131 -13.13 13.84 5.68
C MET A 131 -14.04 13.79 6.92
N PRO A 132 -14.66 12.64 7.22
CA PRO A 132 -15.48 12.48 8.42
C PRO A 132 -14.69 12.69 9.71
N THR A 133 -15.32 13.32 10.70
CA THR A 133 -14.70 13.54 12.01
C THR A 133 -14.28 12.23 12.65
N GLY A 134 -13.02 12.14 13.09
CA GLY A 134 -12.46 10.92 13.69
C GLY A 134 -11.91 9.90 12.69
N ALA A 135 -11.97 10.15 11.38
CA ALA A 135 -11.34 9.28 10.37
C ALA A 135 -9.81 9.40 10.35
N TRP A 136 -9.26 10.51 10.87
CA TRP A 136 -7.85 10.88 10.72
C TRP A 136 -6.87 9.79 11.16
N SER A 137 -7.04 9.20 12.36
CA SER A 137 -6.06 8.22 12.86
C SER A 137 -5.99 6.97 11.98
N GLU A 138 -7.14 6.52 11.48
CA GLU A 138 -7.24 5.32 10.64
C GLU A 138 -6.74 5.62 9.22
N LEU A 139 -7.13 6.78 8.67
CA LEU A 139 -6.62 7.28 7.40
C LEU A 139 -5.10 7.42 7.43
N TYR A 140 -4.56 8.12 8.43
CA TYR A 140 -3.14 8.35 8.58
C TYR A 140 -2.39 7.02 8.68
N TYR A 141 -2.84 6.08 9.52
CA TYR A 141 -2.20 4.77 9.65
C TYR A 141 -2.14 3.99 8.33
N LEU A 142 -3.24 3.95 7.56
CA LEU A 142 -3.32 3.18 6.33
C LEU A 142 -2.65 3.88 5.14
N PHE A 143 -2.94 5.15 4.92
CA PHE A 143 -2.46 5.90 3.76
C PHE A 143 -1.00 6.33 3.92
N ASN A 144 -0.50 6.55 5.13
CA ASN A 144 0.94 6.78 5.33
C ASN A 144 1.75 5.59 4.84
N ARG A 145 1.28 4.35 5.05
CA ARG A 145 1.94 3.13 4.55
C ARG A 145 1.94 3.04 3.02
N ILE A 146 0.88 3.52 2.37
CA ILE A 146 0.82 3.63 0.91
C ILE A 146 1.87 4.65 0.45
N ILE A 147 1.89 5.84 1.05
CA ILE A 147 2.81 6.93 0.68
C ILE A 147 4.27 6.51 0.86
N THR A 148 4.65 5.97 2.03
CA THR A 148 6.04 5.60 2.33
C THR A 148 6.57 4.47 1.46
N SER A 149 5.69 3.71 0.81
CA SER A 149 6.08 2.66 -0.14
C SER A 149 6.36 3.17 -1.55
N GLY A 150 6.57 4.48 -1.73
CA GLY A 150 6.87 5.09 -3.02
C GLY A 150 5.67 5.26 -3.95
N PHE A 151 4.43 5.21 -3.43
CA PHE A 151 3.22 5.32 -4.27
C PHE A 151 3.11 6.67 -4.98
N VAL A 152 3.65 7.74 -4.38
CA VAL A 152 3.72 9.08 -4.97
C VAL A 152 5.17 9.56 -4.92
N LYS A 153 5.84 9.57 -6.07
CA LYS A 153 7.28 9.91 -6.16
C LYS A 153 7.59 11.36 -5.77
N ASN A 154 6.69 12.29 -6.10
CA ASN A 154 6.92 13.72 -5.91
C ASN A 154 6.95 14.17 -4.44
N PHE A 155 6.48 13.36 -3.49
CA PHE A 155 6.53 13.74 -2.07
C PHE A 155 7.91 13.56 -1.45
N GLU A 156 8.73 12.65 -1.99
CA GLU A 156 10.10 12.42 -1.52
C GLU A 156 11.03 13.59 -1.84
N GLU A 157 10.70 14.42 -2.85
CA GLU A 157 11.46 15.62 -3.23
C GLU A 157 11.14 16.85 -2.36
N ILE A 158 10.18 16.77 -1.43
CA ILE A 158 9.76 17.92 -0.59
C ILE A 158 10.62 18.04 0.69
N ASP A 159 11.41 17.02 1.01
CA ASP A 159 12.25 16.94 2.23
C ASP A 159 13.75 17.26 1.99
N GLU A 160 14.16 17.71 0.80
CA GLU A 160 15.50 18.27 0.50
C GLU A 160 15.50 19.81 0.38
#